data_AF-A0A934CYT8-F1
#
_entry.id   AF-A0A934CYT8-F1
#
_cell.length_a   1.000
_cell.length_b   1.000
_cell.length_c   1.000
_cell.angle_alpha   90.00
_cell.angle_beta   90.00
_cell.angle_gamma   90.00
#
_symmetry.space_group_name_H-M   'P 1'
#
loop_
_entity.id
_entity.type
_entity.pdbx_description
1 polymer ?
#
loop_
_entity_poly.entity_id
_entity_poly.type
_entity_poly.pdbx_seq_one_letter_code
_entity_poly.pdbx_strand_id
1 'polypeptide(L)'
;MNRMISPDKLNSPLCSVGLLRGRLSFVMQAIQGRRQDNAAHFRVNPRELDDLLAKAQETFSNLLKASYILQTAMENIRSGEEDAFDIYLEDWAMSQTGEILNSVAGFFRELAAFSCDGLSFSPDLYEDGNQIIRQAMENGELT
;
A
#
# COMPACT_ATOMS: atom_id res chain seq x y z
N MET A 1 -8.92 30.32 15.20
CA MET A 1 -9.15 30.07 13.76
C MET A 1 -9.34 28.57 13.61
N ASN A 2 -10.55 28.10 13.33
CA ASN A 2 -10.79 26.69 13.01
C ASN A 2 -10.04 26.38 11.71
N ARG A 3 -9.14 25.40 11.73
CA ARG A 3 -8.59 24.81 10.50
C ARG A 3 -9.78 24.21 9.76
N MET A 4 -10.20 24.83 8.65
CA MET A 4 -11.03 24.13 7.68
C MET A 4 -10.23 22.94 7.18
N ILE A 5 -10.71 21.74 7.47
CA ILE A 5 -10.18 20.50 6.94
C ILE A 5 -10.55 20.46 5.46
N SER A 6 -9.56 20.47 4.56
CA SER A 6 -9.82 20.34 3.13
C SER A 6 -9.94 18.84 2.78
N PRO A 7 -11.02 18.42 2.09
CA PRO A 7 -11.14 17.08 1.50
C PRO A 7 -9.94 16.67 0.63
N ASP A 8 -9.16 17.64 0.15
CA ASP A 8 -7.96 17.40 -0.66
C ASP A 8 -6.88 16.61 0.09
N LYS A 9 -6.82 16.74 1.43
CA LYS A 9 -5.81 16.05 2.26
C LYS A 9 -5.98 14.53 2.25
N LEU A 10 -7.21 14.04 2.27
CA LEU A 10 -7.51 12.60 2.26
C LEU A 10 -7.52 12.01 0.85
N ASN A 11 -7.75 12.82 -0.19
CA ASN A 11 -7.81 12.35 -1.57
C ASN A 11 -6.46 11.77 -2.05
N SER A 12 -5.35 12.45 -1.76
CA SER A 12 -4.03 11.99 -2.22
C SER A 12 -3.63 10.62 -1.62
N PRO A 13 -3.72 10.40 -0.29
CA PRO A 13 -3.52 9.08 0.31
C PRO A 13 -4.49 8.03 -0.23
N LEU A 14 -5.78 8.36 -0.40
CA LEU A 14 -6.78 7.42 -0.91
C LEU A 14 -6.46 6.94 -2.34
N CYS A 15 -6.10 7.87 -3.23
CA CYS A 15 -5.65 7.54 -4.59
C CYS A 15 -4.39 6.67 -4.56
N SER A 16 -3.42 7.00 -3.71
CA SER A 16 -2.17 6.28 -3.58
C SER A 16 -2.38 4.85 -3.10
N VAL A 17 -3.24 4.65 -2.09
CA VAL A 17 -3.65 3.32 -1.62
C VAL A 17 -4.32 2.51 -2.75
N GLY A 18 -5.18 3.14 -3.56
CA GLY A 18 -5.80 2.50 -4.73
C GLY A 18 -4.76 2.02 -5.77
N LEU A 19 -3.80 2.88 -6.11
CA LEU A 19 -2.72 2.53 -7.04
C LEU A 19 -1.82 1.41 -6.50
N LEU A 20 -1.47 1.47 -5.21
CA LEU A 20 -0.64 0.44 -4.56
C LEU A 20 -1.35 -0.92 -4.52
N ARG A 21 -2.67 -0.95 -4.33
CA ARG A 21 -3.47 -2.19 -4.43
C ARG A 21 -3.42 -2.78 -5.84
N GLY A 22 -3.58 -1.93 -6.87
CA GLY A 22 -3.39 -2.35 -8.26
C GLY A 22 -2.01 -2.95 -8.48
N ARG A 23 -0.96 -2.30 -7.94
CA ARG A 23 0.42 -2.75 -8.08
C ARG A 23 0.68 -4.10 -7.41
N LEU A 24 0.22 -4.27 -6.17
CA LEU A 24 0.32 -5.54 -5.44
C LEU A 24 -0.41 -6.68 -6.14
N SER A 25 -1.48 -6.39 -6.88
CA SER A 25 -2.18 -7.40 -7.68
C SER A 25 -1.29 -7.94 -8.80
N PHE A 26 -0.54 -7.07 -9.48
CA PHE A 26 0.45 -7.49 -10.48
C PHE A 26 1.62 -8.25 -9.85
N VAL A 27 2.08 -7.84 -8.65
CA VAL A 27 3.12 -8.56 -7.90
C VAL A 27 2.66 -9.98 -7.57
N MET A 28 1.46 -10.14 -7.00
CA MET A 28 0.90 -11.46 -6.69
C MET A 28 0.77 -12.34 -7.94
N GLN A 29 0.32 -11.76 -9.06
CA GLN A 29 0.25 -12.48 -10.34
C GLN A 29 1.64 -12.92 -10.83
N ALA A 30 2.66 -12.06 -10.71
CA ALA A 30 4.02 -12.40 -11.08
C ALA A 30 4.60 -13.53 -10.21
N ILE A 31 4.35 -13.50 -8.90
CA ILE A 31 4.76 -14.57 -7.97
C ILE A 31 4.09 -15.90 -8.35
N GLN A 32 2.79 -15.88 -8.65
CA GLN A 32 2.04 -17.07 -9.08
C GLN A 32 2.55 -17.62 -10.42
N GLY A 33 2.83 -16.76 -11.40
CA GLY A 33 3.43 -17.16 -12.67
C GLY A 33 4.80 -17.84 -12.46
N ARG A 34 5.66 -17.23 -11.64
CA ARG A 34 6.95 -17.84 -11.26
C ARG A 34 6.80 -19.17 -10.56
N ARG A 35 5.80 -19.35 -9.70
CA ARG A 35 5.51 -20.64 -9.05
C ARG A 35 5.15 -21.72 -10.06
N GLN A 36 4.35 -21.38 -11.08
CA GLN A 36 4.00 -22.31 -12.18
C GLN A 36 5.23 -22.68 -13.01
N ASP A 37 6.04 -21.70 -13.42
CA ASP A 37 7.28 -21.92 -14.18
C ASP A 37 8.30 -22.74 -13.37
N ASN A 38 8.41 -22.47 -12.08
CA ASN A 38 9.34 -23.16 -11.19
C ASN A 38 8.95 -24.62 -10.96
N ALA A 39 7.65 -24.94 -10.89
CA ALA A 39 7.18 -26.32 -10.88
C ALA A 39 7.60 -27.08 -12.15
N ALA A 40 7.80 -26.38 -13.28
CA ALA A 40 8.27 -26.96 -14.53
C ALA A 40 9.82 -27.03 -14.65
N HIS A 41 10.57 -26.19 -13.92
CA HIS A 41 12.01 -26.00 -14.15
C HIS A 41 12.93 -26.07 -12.92
N PHE A 42 12.40 -26.26 -11.70
CA PHE A 42 13.12 -26.42 -10.41
C PHE A 42 14.27 -25.42 -10.18
N ARG A 43 14.02 -24.13 -10.40
CA ARG A 43 15.06 -23.07 -10.30
C ARG A 43 15.04 -22.30 -8.98
N VAL A 44 13.93 -22.33 -8.25
CA VAL A 44 13.72 -21.56 -7.02
C VAL A 44 13.11 -22.45 -5.94
N ASN A 45 13.33 -22.12 -4.67
CA ASN A 45 12.69 -22.79 -3.56
C ASN A 45 11.19 -22.43 -3.52
N PRO A 46 10.25 -23.40 -3.64
CA PRO A 46 8.82 -23.11 -3.61
C PRO A 46 8.34 -22.44 -2.31
N ARG A 47 9.02 -22.69 -1.18
CA ARG A 47 8.66 -22.09 0.11
C ARG A 47 8.86 -20.58 0.12
N GLU A 48 9.93 -20.09 -0.49
CA GLU A 48 10.21 -18.65 -0.57
C GLU A 48 9.13 -17.91 -1.40
N LEU A 49 8.63 -18.55 -2.46
CA LEU A 49 7.52 -18.01 -3.26
C LEU A 49 6.20 -17.99 -2.49
N ASP A 50 5.93 -19.01 -1.68
CA ASP A 50 4.72 -19.08 -0.85
C ASP A 50 4.76 -18.03 0.29
N ASP A 51 5.90 -17.86 0.95
CA ASP A 51 6.10 -16.84 1.97
C ASP A 51 5.95 -15.43 1.38
N LEU A 52 6.52 -15.19 0.20
CA LEU A 52 6.41 -13.90 -0.51
C LEU A 52 4.97 -13.62 -0.94
N LEU A 53 4.22 -14.64 -1.39
CA LEU A 53 2.81 -14.50 -1.73
C LEU A 53 1.96 -14.18 -0.50
N ALA A 54 2.21 -14.86 0.63
CA ALA A 54 1.51 -14.60 1.88
C ALA A 54 1.73 -13.15 2.36
N LYS A 55 2.98 -12.67 2.32
CA LYS A 55 3.31 -11.27 2.63
C LYS A 55 2.62 -10.28 1.68
N ALA A 56 2.56 -10.58 0.39
CA ALA A 56 1.88 -9.73 -0.59
C ALA A 56 0.37 -9.63 -0.30
N GLN A 57 -0.26 -10.76 0.08
CA GLN A 57 -1.68 -10.82 0.45
C GLN A 57 -1.96 -10.06 1.76
N GLU A 58 -1.10 -10.19 2.76
CA GLU A 58 -1.19 -9.42 4.00
C GLU A 58 -1.08 -7.92 3.72
N THR A 59 -0.09 -7.52 2.91
CA THR A 59 0.11 -6.12 2.51
C THR A 59 -1.12 -5.57 1.77
N PHE A 60 -1.70 -6.36 0.86
CA PHE A 60 -2.94 -5.99 0.16
C PHE A 60 -4.12 -5.82 1.13
N SER A 61 -4.25 -6.71 2.12
CA SER A 61 -5.28 -6.61 3.17
C SER A 61 -5.11 -5.36 4.02
N ASN A 62 -3.87 -4.98 4.36
CA ASN A 62 -3.61 -3.74 5.09
C ASN A 62 -3.99 -2.50 4.26
N LEU A 63 -3.74 -2.48 2.95
CA LEU A 63 -4.21 -1.40 2.08
C LEU A 63 -5.74 -1.34 1.92
N LEU A 64 -6.43 -2.48 2.00
CA LEU A 64 -7.90 -2.49 2.07
C LEU A 64 -8.40 -1.79 3.33
N LYS A 65 -7.77 -2.06 4.49
CA LYS A 65 -8.10 -1.38 5.76
C LYS A 65 -7.84 0.12 5.65
N ALA A 66 -6.70 0.54 5.10
CA ALA A 66 -6.40 1.96 4.86
C ALA A 66 -7.45 2.61 3.95
N SER A 67 -7.85 1.94 2.86
CA SER A 67 -8.91 2.44 1.96
C SER A 67 -10.21 2.70 2.72
N TYR A 68 -10.62 1.75 3.56
CA TYR A 68 -11.84 1.86 4.35
C TYR A 68 -11.77 3.03 5.34
N ILE A 69 -10.69 3.12 6.11
CA ILE A 69 -10.46 4.20 7.08
C ILE A 69 -10.54 5.58 6.42
N LEU A 70 -9.82 5.76 5.30
CA LEU A 70 -9.79 7.03 4.56
C LEU A 70 -11.15 7.36 3.94
N GLN A 71 -11.87 6.37 3.41
CA GLN A 71 -13.22 6.57 2.87
C GLN A 71 -14.21 6.99 3.96
N THR A 72 -14.17 6.34 5.11
CA THR A 72 -15.03 6.72 6.25
C THR A 72 -14.72 8.15 6.71
N ALA A 73 -13.45 8.53 6.86
CA ALA A 73 -13.09 9.91 7.20
C ALA A 73 -13.58 10.91 6.14
N MET A 74 -13.44 10.59 4.86
CA MET A 74 -13.91 11.42 3.75
C MET A 74 -15.44 11.59 3.74
N GLU A 75 -16.19 10.53 4.01
CA GLU A 75 -17.66 10.57 4.06
C GLU A 75 -18.17 11.44 5.21
N ASN A 76 -17.53 11.37 6.38
CA ASN A 76 -17.87 12.24 7.52
C ASN A 76 -17.59 13.72 7.23
N ILE A 77 -16.43 14.04 6.64
CA ILE A 77 -16.13 15.43 6.23
C ILE A 77 -17.17 15.94 5.22
N ARG A 78 -17.68 15.07 4.33
CA ARG A 78 -18.69 15.44 3.32
C ARG A 78 -20.10 15.56 3.88
N SER A 79 -20.45 14.87 4.96
CA SER A 79 -21.78 14.98 5.59
C SER A 79 -21.96 16.30 6.34
N GLY A 80 -20.87 17.00 6.66
CA GLY A 80 -20.91 18.33 7.29
C GLY A 80 -21.30 18.29 8.77
N GLU A 81 -21.19 17.12 9.41
CA GLU A 81 -21.36 16.95 10.86
C GLU A 81 -20.10 17.43 11.59
N GLU A 82 -19.66 18.68 11.37
CA GLU A 82 -18.39 19.26 11.85
C GLU A 82 -18.35 19.44 13.38
N ASP A 83 -18.34 18.34 14.13
CA ASP A 83 -18.03 18.31 15.55
C ASP A 83 -16.52 18.12 15.75
N ALA A 84 -16.00 18.49 16.92
CA ALA A 84 -14.58 18.30 17.27
C ALA A 84 -14.08 16.84 17.12
N PHE A 85 -15.01 15.88 17.08
CA PHE A 85 -14.77 14.47 16.81
C PHE A 85 -14.17 14.22 15.41
N ASP A 86 -14.48 15.06 14.41
CA ASP A 86 -14.05 14.86 13.02
C ASP A 86 -12.56 15.15 12.79
N ILE A 87 -12.03 16.17 13.46
CA ILE A 87 -10.59 16.50 13.38
C ILE A 87 -9.76 15.32 13.91
N TYR A 88 -10.20 14.70 15.01
CA TYR A 88 -9.52 13.52 15.55
C TYR A 88 -9.64 12.31 14.63
N LEU A 89 -10.75 12.16 13.90
CA LEU A 89 -10.94 11.07 12.96
C LEU A 89 -10.02 11.20 11.73
N GLU A 90 -9.85 12.42 11.20
CA GLU A 90 -8.89 12.69 10.11
C GLU A 90 -7.46 12.40 10.55
N ASP A 91 -7.01 12.99 11.67
CA ASP A 91 -5.64 12.82 12.17
C ASP A 91 -5.34 11.33 12.47
N TRP A 92 -6.31 10.62 13.06
CA TRP A 92 -6.21 9.17 13.28
C TRP A 92 -6.15 8.40 11.96
N ALA A 93 -7.01 8.72 10.99
CA ALA A 93 -7.04 8.06 9.69
C ALA A 93 -5.71 8.23 8.92
N MET A 94 -5.14 9.44 8.99
CA MET A 94 -3.85 9.76 8.41
C MET A 94 -2.72 9.00 9.12
N SER A 95 -2.67 9.01 10.45
CA SER A 95 -1.68 8.25 11.23
C SER A 95 -1.69 6.75 10.89
N GLN A 96 -2.86 6.12 10.89
CA GLN A 96 -3.00 4.70 10.55
C GLN A 96 -2.59 4.41 9.10
N THR A 97 -2.89 5.33 8.18
CA THR A 97 -2.47 5.21 6.78
C THR A 97 -0.95 5.30 6.64
N GLY A 98 -0.30 6.22 7.34
CA GLY A 98 1.16 6.35 7.35
C GLY A 98 1.87 5.09 7.83
N GLU A 99 1.39 4.48 8.92
CA GLU A 99 1.92 3.20 9.41
C GLU A 99 1.80 2.07 8.36
N ILE A 100 0.64 1.99 7.70
CA ILE A 100 0.39 0.99 6.66
C ILE A 100 1.29 1.23 5.44
N LEU A 101 1.43 2.48 4.96
CA LEU A 101 2.28 2.80 3.82
C LEU A 101 3.76 2.51 4.09
N ASN A 102 4.23 2.74 5.31
CA ASN A 102 5.59 2.38 5.72
C ASN A 102 5.81 0.85 5.69
N SER A 103 4.82 0.07 6.13
CA SER A 103 4.86 -1.39 6.03
C SER A 103 4.90 -1.86 4.57
N VAL A 104 4.08 -1.26 3.70
CA VAL A 104 4.05 -1.55 2.26
C VAL A 104 5.39 -1.21 1.59
N ALA A 105 6.03 -0.10 1.98
CA ALA A 105 7.37 0.25 1.50
C ALA A 105 8.44 -0.76 1.96
N GLY A 106 8.29 -1.30 3.18
CA GLY A 106 9.08 -2.44 3.65
C GLY A 106 8.98 -3.62 2.69
N PHE A 107 7.76 -4.03 2.36
CA PHE A 107 7.53 -5.14 1.42
C PHE A 107 8.14 -4.90 0.04
N PHE A 108 7.97 -3.71 -0.57
CA PHE A 108 8.56 -3.44 -1.89
C PHE A 108 10.09 -3.45 -1.87
N ARG A 109 10.72 -3.03 -0.77
CA ARG A 109 12.18 -3.17 -0.59
C ARG A 109 12.61 -4.63 -0.46
N GLU A 110 11.86 -5.46 0.26
CA GLU A 110 12.10 -6.90 0.32
C GLU A 110 11.96 -7.54 -1.07
N LEU A 111 10.93 -7.19 -1.84
CA LEU A 111 10.72 -7.68 -3.20
C LEU A 111 11.88 -7.33 -4.14
N ALA A 112 12.46 -6.13 -3.99
CA ALA A 112 13.65 -5.73 -4.72
C ALA A 112 14.86 -6.62 -4.38
N ALA A 113 15.06 -6.92 -3.09
CA ALA A 113 16.12 -7.82 -2.64
C ALA A 113 15.93 -9.25 -3.18
N PHE A 114 14.71 -9.80 -3.12
CA PHE A 114 14.39 -11.10 -3.71
C PHE A 114 14.68 -11.17 -5.21
N SER A 115 14.53 -10.06 -5.93
CA SER A 115 14.87 -9.99 -7.37
C SER A 115 16.38 -10.12 -7.61
N CYS A 116 17.21 -9.64 -6.70
CA CYS A 116 18.66 -9.82 -6.72
C CYS A 116 19.09 -11.26 -6.36
N ASP A 117 18.30 -11.96 -5.55
CA ASP A 117 18.59 -13.32 -5.06
C ASP A 117 18.11 -14.44 -6.01
N GLY A 118 17.77 -14.11 -7.26
CA GLY A 118 17.52 -15.09 -8.32
C GLY A 118 16.06 -15.33 -8.70
N LEU A 119 15.09 -14.70 -8.03
CA LEU A 119 13.67 -14.76 -8.40
C LEU A 119 13.33 -13.93 -9.66
N SER A 120 14.22 -13.00 -10.06
CA SER A 120 14.14 -12.20 -11.29
C SER A 120 12.75 -11.61 -11.55
N PHE A 121 12.26 -10.72 -10.66
CA PHE A 121 11.10 -9.88 -10.97
C PHE A 121 11.53 -8.63 -11.74
N SER A 122 10.61 -8.06 -12.54
CA SER A 122 10.89 -6.79 -13.23
C SER A 122 11.10 -5.66 -12.21
N PRO A 123 12.16 -4.84 -12.34
CA PRO A 123 12.42 -3.71 -11.45
C PRO A 123 11.24 -2.77 -11.26
N ASP A 124 10.51 -2.52 -12.35
CA ASP A 124 9.33 -1.68 -12.35
C ASP A 124 8.39 -2.08 -11.20
N LEU A 125 8.17 -3.39 -10.97
CA LEU A 125 7.18 -3.90 -10.02
C LEU A 125 7.33 -3.31 -8.61
N TYR A 126 8.55 -2.99 -8.17
CA TYR A 126 8.82 -2.37 -6.88
C TYR A 126 9.21 -0.89 -6.95
N GLU A 127 9.81 -0.41 -8.03
CA GLU A 127 10.22 1.00 -8.15
C GLU A 127 9.02 1.95 -8.18
N ASP A 128 8.02 1.65 -9.00
CA ASP A 128 6.80 2.46 -9.11
C ASP A 128 6.05 2.52 -7.76
N GLY A 129 5.99 1.39 -7.05
CA GLY A 129 5.34 1.30 -5.74
C GLY A 129 6.00 2.20 -4.70
N ASN A 130 7.33 2.19 -4.65
CA ASN A 130 8.10 3.06 -3.77
C ASN A 130 7.93 4.55 -4.11
N GLN A 131 7.81 4.90 -5.39
CA GLN A 131 7.55 6.27 -5.81
C GLN A 131 6.16 6.75 -5.39
N ILE A 132 5.12 5.93 -5.58
CA ILE A 132 3.76 6.24 -5.13
C ILE A 132 3.72 6.48 -3.62
N ILE A 133 4.39 5.63 -2.83
CA ILE A 133 4.44 5.79 -1.38
C ILE A 133 5.15 7.08 -1.00
N ARG A 134 6.30 7.38 -1.61
CA ARG A 134 7.03 8.64 -1.33
C ARG A 134 6.14 9.85 -1.58
N GLN A 135 5.47 9.89 -2.73
CA GLN A 135 4.54 10.98 -3.06
C GLN A 135 3.37 11.07 -2.09
N ALA A 136 2.81 9.94 -1.65
CA ALA A 136 1.73 9.91 -0.67
C ALA A 136 2.17 10.46 0.70
N MET A 137 3.38 10.11 1.14
CA MET A 137 3.93 10.56 2.42
C MET A 137 4.27 12.06 2.38
N GLU A 138 4.84 12.54 1.27
CA GLU A 138 5.19 13.95 1.07
C GLU A 138 3.95 14.85 0.88
N ASN A 139 2.99 14.43 0.06
CA ASN A 139 1.79 15.23 -0.25
C ASN A 139 0.69 15.11 0.81
N GLY A 140 0.65 13.98 1.53
CA GLY A 140 -0.31 13.73 2.60
C GLY A 140 0.13 14.24 3.97
N GLU A 141 1.34 14.80 4.10
CA GLU A 141 1.90 15.18 5.41
C GLU A 141 1.91 14.02 6.43
N LEU A 142 2.09 12.77 5.97
CA LEU A 142 1.98 11.54 6.77
C LEU A 142 3.25 11.23 7.62
N THR A 143 4.05 12.25 7.93
CA THR A 143 5.36 12.12 8.60
C THR A 143 5.29 11.80 10.08
#